data_AF-A0A377HND6-F1
#
_entry.id   AF-A0A377HND6-F1
#
_cell.length_a   1.000
_cell.length_b   1.000
_cell.length_c   1.000
_cell.angle_alpha   90.00
_cell.angle_beta   90.00
_cell.angle_gamma   90.00
#
_symmetry.space_group_name_H-M   'P 1'
#
loop_
_entity.id
_entity.type
_entity.pdbx_description
1 polymer ?
#
loop_
_entity_poly.entity_id
_entity_poly.type
_entity_poly.pdbx_seq_one_letter_code
_entity_poly.pdbx_strand_id
1 'polypeptide(L)'
;MYIELDASQKAIPRVGFVRSRQSNLIKRSEIATYQESKALIMALEEKVKEYQALLEEQVLVMLEEKEQLLNNAIEEEYLKLSDAWQEQQIEWFNVAEKELARHLREQEEAVSEIKRELKHQIASEIQARLTKLTHSEKLISHLVEVLHSEMDDVCKELQVETKQQEDGVILTIENEDRIITIDSKTIVEELKRGLDAI
;
A
#
# COMPACT_ATOMS: atom_id res chain seq x y z
N MET A 1 18.70 -57.29 -69.78
CA MET A 1 19.50 -58.01 -68.78
C MET A 1 18.56 -58.33 -67.64
N TYR A 2 18.16 -59.59 -67.50
CA TYR A 2 17.27 -60.05 -66.43
C TYR A 2 18.12 -60.87 -65.46
N ILE A 3 18.08 -60.49 -64.18
CA ILE A 3 18.72 -61.26 -63.12
C ILE A 3 17.72 -62.36 -62.77
N GLU A 4 17.97 -63.59 -63.23
CA GLU A 4 17.30 -64.77 -62.69
C GLU A 4 17.82 -64.99 -61.27
N LEU A 5 16.95 -64.72 -60.30
CA LEU A 5 17.21 -65.08 -58.91
C LEU A 5 17.06 -66.59 -58.79
N ASP A 6 18.20 -67.24 -58.53
CA ASP A 6 18.33 -68.66 -58.24
C ASP A 6 17.32 -69.08 -57.15
N ALA A 7 16.52 -70.11 -57.44
CA ALA A 7 15.42 -70.55 -56.58
C ALA A 7 15.88 -71.07 -55.21
N SER A 8 17.20 -71.23 -55.03
CA SER A 8 17.90 -71.57 -53.78
C SER A 8 17.82 -70.46 -52.70
N GLN A 9 17.47 -69.22 -53.05
CA GLN A 9 17.41 -68.09 -52.10
C GLN A 9 16.01 -67.78 -51.50
N LYS A 10 14.99 -68.62 -51.75
CA LYS A 10 13.62 -68.42 -51.24
C LYS A 10 13.27 -69.23 -49.97
N ALA A 11 14.22 -69.45 -49.07
CA ALA A 11 13.92 -70.07 -47.77
C ALA A 11 13.56 -68.98 -46.74
N ILE A 12 12.48 -68.23 -46.97
CA ILE A 12 11.74 -67.66 -45.84
C ILE A 12 10.96 -68.85 -45.26
N PRO A 13 11.27 -69.32 -44.04
CA PRO A 13 10.61 -70.49 -43.47
C PRO A 13 9.11 -70.22 -43.35
N ARG A 14 8.27 -71.11 -43.87
CA ARG A 14 6.82 -70.96 -43.86
C ARG A 14 6.23 -71.84 -42.78
N VAL A 15 5.36 -71.27 -41.95
CA VAL A 15 4.57 -72.04 -40.99
C VAL A 15 3.59 -72.94 -41.76
N GLY A 16 3.79 -74.25 -41.68
CA GLY A 16 2.92 -75.25 -42.31
C GLY A 16 1.79 -75.68 -41.39
N PHE A 17 0.54 -75.59 -41.84
CA PHE A 17 -0.62 -76.09 -41.09
C PHE A 17 -0.78 -77.61 -41.27
N VAL A 18 -0.95 -78.32 -40.15
CA VAL A 18 -1.17 -79.78 -40.12
C VAL A 18 -2.56 -80.11 -40.67
N ARG A 19 -2.64 -80.94 -41.72
CA ARG A 19 -3.93 -81.48 -42.22
C ARG A 19 -4.53 -82.45 -41.21
N SER A 20 -5.86 -82.48 -41.09
CA SER A 20 -6.61 -83.43 -40.26
C SER A 20 -6.24 -84.88 -40.61
N ARG A 21 -5.91 -85.71 -39.60
CA ARG A 21 -5.44 -87.09 -39.77
C ARG A 21 -6.31 -88.08 -38.99
N GLN A 22 -6.49 -89.27 -39.56
CA GLN A 22 -7.15 -90.44 -38.96
C GLN A 22 -6.14 -91.55 -38.57
N SER A 23 -4.84 -91.25 -38.50
CA SER A 23 -3.76 -92.22 -38.23
C SER A 23 -2.71 -91.66 -37.26
N ASN A 24 -2.18 -92.52 -36.39
CA ASN A 24 -1.23 -92.18 -35.32
C ASN A 24 0.26 -92.13 -35.77
N LEU A 25 0.56 -92.32 -37.06
CA LEU A 25 1.94 -92.31 -37.57
C LEU A 25 2.33 -90.92 -38.09
N ILE A 26 3.34 -90.29 -37.48
CA ILE A 26 3.87 -88.98 -37.87
C ILE A 26 5.07 -89.17 -38.81
N LYS A 27 5.13 -88.41 -39.92
CA LYS A 27 6.28 -88.48 -40.84
C LYS A 27 7.46 -87.69 -40.26
N ARG A 28 8.68 -88.21 -40.39
CA ARG A 28 9.91 -87.55 -39.90
C ARG A 28 10.10 -86.13 -40.48
N SER A 29 9.67 -85.88 -41.71
CA SER A 29 9.68 -84.55 -42.34
C SER A 29 8.78 -83.54 -41.63
N GLU A 30 7.66 -83.99 -41.04
CA GLU A 30 6.72 -83.12 -40.33
C GLU A 30 7.24 -82.72 -38.96
N ILE A 31 7.99 -83.63 -38.31
CA ILE A 31 8.72 -83.33 -37.08
C ILE A 31 9.80 -82.28 -37.35
N ALA A 32 10.53 -82.38 -38.46
CA ALA A 32 11.51 -81.36 -38.86
C ALA A 32 10.86 -79.99 -39.11
N THR A 33 9.75 -79.93 -39.87
CA THR A 33 9.03 -78.67 -40.08
C THR A 33 8.45 -78.07 -38.79
N TYR A 34 8.03 -78.92 -37.84
CA TYR A 34 7.56 -78.48 -36.53
C TYR A 34 8.72 -77.89 -35.70
N GLN A 35 9.89 -78.54 -35.71
CA GLN A 35 11.09 -78.05 -35.01
C GLN A 35 11.58 -76.73 -35.60
N GLU A 36 11.58 -76.58 -36.92
CA GLU A 36 11.91 -75.32 -37.60
C GLU A 36 10.91 -74.21 -37.26
N SER A 37 9.61 -74.52 -37.29
CA SER A 37 8.56 -73.55 -36.91
C SER A 37 8.68 -73.14 -35.44
N LYS A 38 9.02 -74.09 -34.54
CA LYS A 38 9.25 -73.81 -33.13
C LYS A 38 10.47 -72.92 -32.91
N ALA A 39 11.57 -73.18 -33.61
CA ALA A 39 12.77 -72.34 -33.54
C ALA A 39 12.48 -70.90 -34.03
N LEU A 40 11.70 -70.76 -35.11
CA LEU A 40 11.28 -69.45 -35.61
C LEU A 40 10.39 -68.70 -34.60
N ILE A 41 9.43 -69.39 -33.98
CA ILE A 41 8.58 -68.79 -32.94
C ILE A 41 9.43 -68.31 -31.76
N MET A 42 10.39 -69.10 -31.30
CA MET A 42 11.29 -68.71 -30.21
C MET A 42 12.14 -67.47 -30.57
N ALA A 43 12.68 -67.39 -31.78
CA ALA A 43 13.43 -66.22 -32.25
C ALA A 43 12.55 -64.97 -32.37
N LEU A 44 11.29 -65.13 -32.80
CA LEU A 44 10.31 -64.04 -32.83
C LEU A 44 9.96 -63.55 -31.42
N GLU A 45 9.74 -64.46 -30.48
CA GLU A 45 9.48 -64.12 -29.07
C GLU A 45 10.64 -63.34 -28.44
N GLU A 46 11.89 -63.72 -28.75
CA GLU A 46 13.08 -63.00 -28.29
C GLU A 46 13.13 -61.58 -28.87
N LYS A 47 12.89 -61.42 -30.18
CA LYS A 47 12.84 -60.09 -30.81
C LYS A 47 11.69 -59.23 -30.31
N VAL A 48 10.53 -59.81 -30.04
CA VAL A 48 9.40 -59.09 -29.44
C VAL A 48 9.77 -58.57 -28.05
N LYS A 49 10.46 -59.37 -27.23
CA LYS A 49 10.94 -58.93 -25.91
C LYS A 49 11.97 -57.81 -26.01
N GLU A 50 12.92 -57.90 -26.94
CA GLU A 50 13.90 -56.83 -27.19
C GLU A 50 13.22 -55.51 -27.58
N TYR A 51 12.28 -55.55 -28.53
CA TYR A 51 11.56 -54.34 -28.95
C TYR A 51 10.65 -53.79 -27.86
N GLN A 52 10.03 -54.66 -27.05
CA GLN A 52 9.24 -54.24 -25.90
C GLN A 52 10.11 -53.50 -24.88
N ALA A 53 11.29 -54.04 -24.54
CA ALA A 53 12.21 -53.40 -23.60
C ALA A 53 12.68 -52.03 -24.11
N LEU A 54 13.03 -51.93 -25.40
CA LEU A 54 13.43 -50.67 -26.03
C LEU A 54 12.29 -49.63 -26.03
N LEU A 55 11.06 -50.08 -26.29
CA LEU A 55 9.89 -49.20 -26.24
C LEU A 55 9.61 -48.72 -24.81
N GLU A 56 9.71 -49.59 -23.81
CA GLU A 56 9.52 -49.25 -22.40
C GLU A 56 10.56 -48.21 -21.94
N GLU A 57 11.83 -48.39 -22.31
CA GLU A 57 12.90 -47.42 -22.03
C GLU A 57 12.62 -46.08 -22.70
N GLN A 58 12.23 -46.07 -23.98
CA GLN A 58 11.91 -44.85 -24.70
C GLN A 58 10.71 -44.11 -24.09
N VAL A 59 9.66 -44.84 -23.70
CA VAL A 59 8.50 -44.26 -23.03
C VAL A 59 8.89 -43.63 -21.69
N LEU A 60 9.77 -44.29 -20.93
CA LEU A 60 10.23 -43.77 -19.64
C LEU A 60 11.01 -42.46 -19.80
N VAL A 61 11.94 -42.40 -20.75
CA VAL A 61 12.66 -41.16 -21.08
C VAL A 61 11.71 -40.05 -21.53
N MET A 62 10.74 -40.36 -22.39
CA MET A 62 9.75 -39.38 -22.83
C MET A 62 8.89 -38.86 -21.68
N LEU A 63 8.54 -39.71 -20.70
CA LEU A 63 7.80 -39.29 -19.52
C LEU A 63 8.64 -38.35 -18.65
N GLU A 64 9.91 -38.68 -18.40
CA GLU A 64 10.82 -37.82 -17.63
C GLU A 64 11.04 -36.45 -18.32
N GLU A 65 11.24 -36.44 -19.64
CA GLU A 65 11.38 -35.19 -20.40
C GLU A 65 10.11 -34.33 -20.31
N LYS A 66 8.92 -34.95 -20.40
CA LYS A 66 7.65 -34.23 -20.31
C LYS A 66 7.39 -33.71 -18.90
N GLU A 67 7.73 -34.47 -17.88
CA GLU A 67 7.65 -34.04 -16.49
C GLU A 67 8.57 -32.83 -16.24
N GLN A 68 9.83 -32.88 -16.71
CA GLN A 68 10.75 -31.75 -16.60
C GLN A 68 10.24 -30.51 -17.32
N LEU A 69 9.74 -30.65 -18.55
CA LEU A 69 9.18 -29.53 -19.30
C LEU A 69 7.97 -28.91 -18.60
N LEU A 70 7.09 -29.73 -18.02
CA LEU A 70 5.94 -29.25 -17.26
C LEU A 70 6.37 -28.52 -15.99
N ASN A 71 7.31 -29.08 -15.24
CA ASN A 71 7.82 -28.45 -14.02
C ASN A 71 8.49 -27.10 -14.32
N ASN A 72 9.31 -27.02 -15.37
CA ASN A 72 9.93 -25.76 -15.78
C ASN A 72 8.89 -24.72 -16.21
N ALA A 73 7.89 -25.13 -17.00
CA ALA A 73 6.82 -24.22 -17.42
C ALA A 73 6.00 -23.71 -16.22
N ILE A 74 5.74 -24.57 -15.25
CA ILE A 74 5.06 -24.21 -14.00
C ILE A 74 5.91 -23.20 -13.21
N GLU A 75 7.22 -23.46 -13.07
CA GLU A 75 8.15 -22.56 -12.36
C GLU A 75 8.24 -21.18 -13.03
N GLU A 76 8.32 -21.13 -14.36
CA GLU A 76 8.31 -19.87 -15.12
C GLU A 76 7.01 -19.08 -14.91
N GLU A 77 5.84 -19.73 -14.95
CA GLU A 77 4.57 -19.06 -14.71
C GLU A 77 4.44 -18.59 -13.25
N TYR A 78 4.95 -19.36 -12.28
CA TYR A 78 5.01 -18.93 -10.89
C TYR A 78 5.90 -17.69 -10.70
N LEU A 79 7.08 -17.66 -11.34
CA LEU A 79 7.98 -16.51 -11.28
C LEU A 79 7.33 -15.26 -11.88
N LYS A 80 6.73 -15.37 -13.08
CA LYS A 80 6.00 -14.26 -13.70
C LYS A 80 4.86 -13.74 -12.83
N LEU A 81 4.10 -14.66 -12.22
CA LEU A 81 3.01 -14.29 -11.33
C LEU A 81 3.54 -13.60 -10.07
N SER A 82 4.63 -14.12 -9.49
CA SER A 82 5.28 -13.52 -8.31
C SER A 82 5.77 -12.10 -8.61
N ASP A 83 6.42 -11.89 -9.76
CA ASP A 83 6.92 -10.58 -10.17
C ASP A 83 5.76 -9.59 -10.38
N ALA A 84 4.72 -10.01 -11.10
CA ALA A 84 3.51 -9.19 -11.31
C ALA A 84 2.82 -8.84 -9.98
N TRP A 85 2.78 -9.77 -9.04
CA TRP A 85 2.24 -9.52 -7.70
C TRP A 85 3.08 -8.50 -6.91
N GLN A 86 4.40 -8.57 -6.99
CA GLN A 86 5.28 -7.60 -6.34
C GLN A 86 5.10 -6.20 -6.95
N GLU A 87 5.02 -6.09 -8.28
CA GLU A 87 4.76 -4.82 -8.96
C GLU A 87 3.42 -4.21 -8.52
N GLN A 88 2.35 -5.00 -8.51
CA GLN A 88 1.03 -4.55 -8.04
C GLN A 88 1.07 -4.10 -6.58
N GLN A 89 1.77 -4.85 -5.72
CA GLN A 89 1.91 -4.51 -4.32
C GLN A 89 2.62 -3.16 -4.14
N ILE A 90 3.71 -2.93 -4.88
CA ILE A 90 4.44 -1.66 -4.86
C ILE A 90 3.54 -0.51 -5.35
N GLU A 91 2.80 -0.72 -6.43
CA GLU A 91 1.88 0.30 -6.94
C GLU A 91 0.78 0.64 -5.93
N TRP A 92 0.19 -0.38 -5.29
CA TRP A 92 -0.80 -0.18 -4.23
C TRP A 92 -0.24 0.61 -3.04
N PHE A 93 0.99 0.29 -2.60
CA PHE A 93 1.64 1.06 -1.54
C PHE A 93 1.88 2.51 -1.95
N ASN A 94 2.35 2.75 -3.17
CA ASN A 94 2.58 4.10 -3.68
C ASN A 94 1.29 4.91 -3.76
N VAL A 95 0.18 4.30 -4.19
CA VAL A 95 -1.13 4.96 -4.24
C VAL A 95 -1.64 5.24 -2.82
N ALA A 96 -1.55 4.27 -1.92
CA ALA A 96 -1.98 4.43 -0.53
C ALA A 96 -1.18 5.53 0.18
N GLU A 97 0.14 5.59 -0.01
CA GLU A 97 1.00 6.62 0.56
C GLU A 97 0.64 8.03 0.03
N LYS A 98 0.37 8.16 -1.28
CA LYS A 98 -0.07 9.42 -1.87
C LYS A 98 -1.41 9.90 -1.31
N GLU A 99 -2.38 9.00 -1.18
CA GLU A 99 -3.70 9.32 -0.61
C GLU A 99 -3.60 9.67 0.88
N LEU A 100 -2.79 8.94 1.65
CA LEU A 100 -2.50 9.27 3.05
C LEU A 100 -1.84 10.65 3.17
N ALA A 101 -0.84 10.96 2.36
CA ALA A 101 -0.17 12.25 2.36
C ALA A 101 -1.10 13.39 1.91
N ARG A 102 -2.06 13.13 1.03
CA ARG A 102 -3.11 14.09 0.66
C ARG A 102 -4.03 14.36 1.86
N HIS A 103 -4.57 13.32 2.48
CA HIS A 103 -5.45 13.47 3.64
C HIS A 103 -4.76 14.11 4.84
N LEU A 104 -3.47 13.81 5.07
CA LEU A 104 -2.69 14.44 6.13
C LEU A 104 -2.58 15.96 5.91
N ARG A 105 -2.28 16.39 4.67
CA ARG A 105 -2.21 17.81 4.32
C ARG A 105 -3.56 18.51 4.46
N GLU A 106 -4.64 17.88 4.01
CA GLU A 106 -6.00 18.40 4.17
C GLU A 106 -6.35 18.60 5.65
N GLN A 107 -5.98 17.64 6.50
CA GLN A 107 -6.19 17.78 7.95
C GLN A 107 -5.32 18.87 8.56
N GLU A 108 -4.06 18.98 8.16
CA GLU A 108 -3.16 20.04 8.64
C GLU A 108 -3.69 21.43 8.26
N GLU A 109 -4.15 21.60 7.01
CA GLU A 109 -4.77 22.83 6.53
C GLU A 109 -6.04 23.15 7.33
N ALA A 110 -6.95 22.18 7.51
CA ALA A 110 -8.17 22.37 8.29
C ALA A 110 -7.88 22.77 9.75
N VAL A 111 -6.88 22.14 10.39
CA VAL A 111 -6.47 22.49 11.76
C VAL A 111 -5.86 23.90 11.81
N SER A 112 -5.06 24.27 10.82
CA SER A 112 -4.48 25.60 10.72
C SER A 112 -5.56 26.68 10.56
N GLU A 113 -6.61 26.38 9.79
CA GLU A 113 -7.74 27.27 9.58
C GLU A 113 -8.57 27.43 10.86
N ILE A 114 -8.88 26.32 11.55
CA ILE A 114 -9.57 26.36 12.84
C ILE A 114 -8.76 27.15 13.86
N LYS A 115 -7.43 26.96 13.90
CA LYS A 115 -6.54 27.73 14.79
C LYS A 115 -6.61 29.23 14.52
N ARG A 116 -6.61 29.62 13.23
CA ARG A 116 -6.73 31.02 12.82
C ARG A 116 -8.09 31.60 13.17
N GLU A 117 -9.16 30.86 12.93
CA GLU A 117 -10.51 31.25 13.28
C GLU A 117 -10.67 31.42 14.80
N LEU A 118 -10.14 30.49 15.59
CA LEU A 118 -10.16 30.57 17.05
C LEU A 118 -9.38 31.80 17.55
N LYS A 119 -8.19 32.07 16.98
CA LYS A 119 -7.44 33.29 17.28
C LYS A 119 -8.27 34.54 16.99
N HIS A 120 -8.94 34.59 15.85
CA HIS A 120 -9.78 35.72 15.46
C HIS A 120 -10.98 35.89 16.41
N GLN A 121 -11.65 34.80 16.76
CA GLN A 121 -12.77 34.82 17.71
C GLN A 121 -12.32 35.29 19.10
N ILE A 122 -11.18 34.80 19.59
CA ILE A 122 -10.60 35.25 20.87
C ILE A 122 -10.25 36.73 20.81
N ALA A 123 -9.58 37.19 19.76
CA ALA A 123 -9.23 38.59 19.58
C ALA A 123 -10.48 39.48 19.56
N SER A 124 -11.52 39.08 18.82
CA SER A 124 -12.80 39.78 18.73
C SER A 124 -13.51 39.85 20.09
N GLU A 125 -13.58 38.73 20.84
CA GLU A 125 -14.19 38.70 22.17
C GLU A 125 -13.39 39.54 23.19
N ILE A 126 -12.06 39.51 23.14
CA ILE A 126 -11.21 40.36 23.99
C ILE A 126 -11.42 41.83 23.62
N GLN A 127 -11.48 42.17 22.33
CA GLN A 127 -11.74 43.53 21.87
C GLN A 127 -13.11 44.02 22.34
N ALA A 128 -14.15 43.18 22.26
CA ALA A 128 -15.49 43.48 22.77
C ALA A 128 -15.55 43.61 24.30
N ARG A 129 -14.66 42.93 25.03
CA ARG A 129 -14.52 43.10 26.49
C ARG A 129 -13.74 44.35 26.85
N LEU A 130 -12.70 44.69 26.09
CA LEU A 130 -11.91 45.91 26.27
C LEU A 130 -12.75 47.17 26.02
N THR A 131 -13.65 47.17 25.04
CA THR A 131 -14.60 48.28 24.83
C THR A 131 -15.64 48.42 25.94
N LYS A 132 -15.94 47.34 26.68
CA LYS A 132 -16.76 47.42 27.90
C LYS A 132 -15.97 47.93 29.10
N LEU A 133 -14.64 47.73 29.08
CA LEU A 133 -13.74 48.13 30.15
C LEU A 133 -13.42 49.63 30.15
N THR A 134 -13.47 50.31 28.98
CA THR A 134 -13.32 51.78 28.88
C THR A 134 -14.31 52.55 29.74
N HIS A 135 -15.48 51.97 30.02
CA HIS A 135 -16.56 52.57 30.81
C HIS A 135 -16.76 51.88 32.16
N SER A 136 -15.85 50.99 32.57
CA SER A 136 -16.01 50.25 33.82
C SER A 136 -15.70 51.13 35.02
N GLU A 137 -16.69 51.29 35.91
CA GLU A 137 -16.54 52.02 37.18
C GLU A 137 -15.37 51.49 38.04
N LYS A 138 -15.05 50.19 37.94
CA LYS A 138 -13.93 49.58 38.68
C LYS A 138 -12.56 50.00 38.15
N LEU A 139 -12.43 50.18 36.83
CA LEU A 139 -11.20 50.69 36.23
C LEU A 139 -11.04 52.17 36.60
N ILE A 140 -12.14 52.93 36.50
CA ILE A 140 -12.17 54.35 36.86
C ILE A 140 -11.82 54.54 38.34
N SER A 141 -12.38 53.74 39.25
CA SER A 141 -12.06 53.82 40.68
C SER A 141 -10.59 53.48 40.96
N HIS A 142 -10.04 52.48 40.28
CA HIS A 142 -8.62 52.12 40.45
C HIS A 142 -7.68 53.17 39.87
N LEU A 143 -8.01 53.76 38.71
CA LEU A 143 -7.24 54.86 38.13
C LEU A 143 -7.28 56.11 39.01
N VAL A 144 -8.42 56.39 39.66
CA VAL A 144 -8.53 57.46 40.67
C VAL A 144 -7.61 57.19 41.87
N GLU A 145 -7.55 55.95 42.38
CA GLU A 145 -6.62 55.58 43.44
C GLU A 145 -5.14 55.72 43.02
N VAL A 146 -4.81 55.32 41.80
CA VAL A 146 -3.47 55.49 41.24
C VAL A 146 -3.10 56.97 41.12
N LEU A 147 -4.02 57.82 40.67
CA LEU A 147 -3.82 59.26 40.59
C LEU A 147 -3.53 59.90 41.96
N HIS A 148 -4.29 59.52 43.00
CA HIS A 148 -4.01 59.99 44.35
C HIS A 148 -2.65 59.47 44.87
N SER A 149 -2.27 58.23 44.54
CA SER A 149 -0.97 57.68 44.94
C SER A 149 0.22 58.34 44.24
N GLU A 150 0.09 58.68 42.96
CA GLU A 150 1.14 59.37 42.18
C GLU A 150 1.29 60.85 42.56
N MET A 151 0.26 61.45 43.16
CA MET A 151 0.33 62.80 43.73
C MET A 151 0.74 62.82 45.22
N ASP A 152 1.08 61.66 45.81
CA ASP A 152 1.32 61.49 47.25
C ASP A 152 0.17 62.03 48.14
N ASP A 153 -1.06 62.05 47.61
CA ASP A 153 -2.26 62.52 48.29
C ASP A 153 -2.87 61.41 49.15
N VAL A 154 -2.18 61.10 50.26
CA VAL A 154 -2.55 60.05 51.22
C VAL A 154 -3.91 60.35 51.89
N CYS A 155 -4.30 61.63 51.99
CA CYS A 155 -5.56 62.07 52.61
C CYS A 155 -6.74 62.16 51.63
N LYS A 156 -6.52 61.99 50.31
CA LYS A 156 -7.53 62.15 49.24
C LYS A 156 -8.22 63.52 49.28
N GLU A 157 -7.45 64.57 49.53
CA GLU A 157 -7.99 65.94 49.64
C GLU A 157 -8.12 66.63 48.27
N LEU A 158 -7.36 66.18 47.26
CA LEU A 158 -7.42 66.74 45.90
C LEU A 158 -8.66 66.24 45.15
N GLN A 159 -9.36 67.14 44.45
CA GLN A 159 -10.52 66.74 43.65
C GLN A 159 -10.05 66.17 42.30
N VAL A 160 -10.43 64.93 42.01
CA VAL A 160 -10.26 64.35 40.68
C VAL A 160 -11.45 64.76 39.81
N GLU A 161 -11.20 65.61 38.82
CA GLU A 161 -12.19 65.93 37.79
C GLU A 161 -12.36 64.73 36.87
N THR A 162 -13.59 64.21 36.82
CA THR A 162 -13.99 63.14 35.90
C THR A 162 -14.76 63.76 34.74
N LYS A 163 -14.20 63.71 33.53
CA LYS A 163 -14.90 64.13 32.31
C LYS A 163 -15.24 62.89 31.50
N GLN A 164 -16.53 62.55 31.45
CA GLN A 164 -17.02 61.51 30.56
C GLN A 164 -17.11 62.05 29.14
N GLN A 165 -16.46 61.36 28.20
CA GLN A 165 -16.59 61.57 26.76
C GLN A 165 -17.25 60.33 26.13
N GLU A 166 -17.75 60.46 24.90
CA GLU A 166 -18.46 59.37 24.20
C GLU A 166 -17.61 58.10 24.00
N ASP A 167 -16.28 58.20 24.04
CA ASP A 167 -15.34 57.10 23.82
C ASP A 167 -14.52 56.68 25.07
N GLY A 168 -14.68 57.35 26.22
CA GLY A 168 -13.86 57.10 27.41
C GLY A 168 -13.99 58.13 28.52
N VAL A 169 -13.20 57.96 29.58
CA VAL A 169 -13.19 58.84 30.76
C VAL A 169 -11.82 59.45 30.91
N ILE A 170 -11.78 60.79 30.91
CA ILE A 170 -10.59 61.57 31.21
C ILE A 170 -10.62 61.90 32.70
N LEU A 171 -9.60 61.47 33.41
CA LEU A 171 -9.37 61.73 34.82
C LEU A 171 -8.26 62.77 34.95
N THR A 172 -8.59 63.93 35.53
CA THR A 172 -7.60 64.99 35.79
C THR A 172 -7.53 65.24 37.29
N ILE A 173 -6.32 65.21 37.84
CA ILE A 173 -6.03 65.63 39.20
C ILE A 173 -5.02 66.78 39.13
N GLU A 174 -5.29 67.85 39.87
CA GLU A 174 -4.52 69.10 39.83
C GLU A 174 -4.12 69.50 41.26
N ASN A 175 -2.86 69.85 41.43
CA ASN A 175 -2.27 70.48 42.61
C ASN A 175 -1.50 71.73 42.17
N GLU A 176 -1.17 72.64 43.09
CA GLU A 176 -0.58 73.96 42.80
C GLU A 176 0.68 73.93 41.92
N ASP A 177 1.41 72.80 41.89
CA ASP A 177 2.62 72.60 41.09
C ASP A 177 2.50 71.57 39.95
N ARG A 178 1.43 70.76 39.87
CA ARG A 178 1.34 69.61 38.93
C ARG A 178 -0.08 69.29 38.50
N ILE A 179 -0.25 69.02 37.20
CA ILE A 179 -1.48 68.49 36.60
C ILE A 179 -1.17 67.10 36.02
N ILE A 180 -1.92 66.09 36.44
CA ILE A 180 -1.84 64.74 35.87
C ILE A 180 -3.18 64.42 35.22
N THR A 181 -3.13 64.09 33.92
CA THR A 181 -4.31 63.69 33.14
C THR A 181 -4.12 62.27 32.64
N ILE A 182 -5.05 61.38 32.99
CA ILE A 182 -5.11 60.01 32.47
C ILE A 182 -6.37 59.87 31.62
N ASP A 183 -6.18 59.42 30.39
CA ASP A 183 -7.28 59.05 29.50
C ASP A 183 -7.40 57.52 29.43
N SER A 184 -8.56 57.01 29.84
CA SER A 184 -8.85 55.58 29.78
C SER A 184 -8.90 55.04 28.33
N LYS A 185 -9.11 55.90 27.33
CA LYS A 185 -9.10 55.55 25.91
C LYS A 185 -7.69 55.18 25.45
N THR A 186 -6.67 55.96 25.80
CA THR A 186 -5.28 55.72 25.38
C THR A 186 -4.74 54.39 25.93
N ILE A 187 -5.11 54.05 27.17
CA ILE A 187 -4.73 52.78 27.81
C ILE A 187 -5.39 51.59 27.08
N VAL A 188 -6.68 51.71 26.75
CA VAL A 188 -7.39 50.64 26.03
C VAL A 188 -6.96 50.55 24.57
N GLU A 189 -6.58 51.65 23.93
CA GLU A 189 -6.02 51.65 22.59
C GLU A 189 -4.65 50.97 22.53
N GLU A 190 -3.76 51.21 23.49
CA GLU A 190 -2.48 50.50 23.58
C GLU A 190 -2.66 49.00 23.88
N LEU A 191 -3.64 48.63 24.72
CA LEU A 191 -4.03 47.23 24.93
C LEU A 191 -4.57 46.57 23.65
N LYS A 192 -5.43 47.26 22.90
CA LYS A 192 -5.90 46.79 21.58
C LYS A 192 -4.73 46.60 20.61
N ARG A 193 -3.78 47.54 20.60
CA ARG A 193 -2.58 47.48 19.75
C ARG A 193 -1.67 46.30 20.09
N GLY A 194 -1.56 45.95 21.38
CA GLY A 194 -0.84 44.76 21.83
C GLY A 194 -1.52 43.43 21.45
N LEU A 195 -2.85 43.43 21.32
CA LEU A 195 -3.64 42.27 20.87
C LEU A 195 -3.63 42.07 19.35
N ASP A 196 -3.62 43.16 18.57
CA ASP A 196 -3.51 43.11 17.11
C ASP A 196 -2.13 42.59 16.63
N ALA A 197 -1.14 42.54 17.51
CA ALA A 197 0.20 42.05 17.21
C ALA A 197 0.38 40.51 17.38
N ILE A 198 -0.66 39.76 17.76
CA ILE A 198 -0.62 38.30 18.14
C ILE A 198 -1.40 37.42 17.15
#